data_AF-F4ZQU1-F1
#
_entry.id   AF-F4ZQU1-F1
#
_cell.length_a   1.000
_cell.length_b   1.000
_cell.length_c   1.000
_cell.angle_alpha   90.00
_cell.angle_beta   90.00
_cell.angle_gamma   90.00
#
_symmetry.space_group_name_H-M   'P 1'
#
loop_
_entity.id
_entity.type
_entity.pdbx_description
1 polymer ?
#
loop_
_entity_poly.entity_id
_entity_poly.type
_entity_poly.pdbx_seq_one_letter_code
_entity_poly.pdbx_strand_id
1 'polypeptide(L)'
;MNIVASRATEAPSARTQVHWSVRWENELRLTEHAELAEFFRKSYGPTGAFNAQPFEGNRSWAGARPEVRVIGRDAHGVAAHVGLLRRFIKIG
;
A
#
# COMPACT_ATOMS: atom_id res chain seq x y z
N MET A 1 -34.83 9.46 18.72
CA MET A 1 -34.51 8.04 18.98
C MET A 1 -33.01 7.89 18.80
N ASN A 2 -32.25 7.83 19.90
CA ASN A 2 -30.79 7.72 19.84
C ASN A 2 -30.42 6.24 19.97
N ILE A 3 -29.88 5.66 18.89
CA ILE A 3 -29.35 4.29 18.92
C ILE A 3 -27.94 4.38 19.49
N VAL A 4 -27.80 4.05 20.78
CA VAL A 4 -26.50 3.73 21.37
C VAL A 4 -26.14 2.33 20.88
N ALA A 5 -25.28 2.24 19.87
CA ALA A 5 -24.72 0.97 19.45
C ALA A 5 -23.73 0.50 20.51
N SER A 6 -24.14 -0.49 21.30
CA SER A 6 -23.25 -1.21 22.21
C SER A 6 -22.14 -1.88 21.39
N ARG A 7 -20.89 -1.54 21.69
CA ARG A 7 -19.71 -2.15 21.07
C ARG A 7 -19.63 -3.60 21.55
N ALA A 8 -20.04 -4.54 20.72
CA ALA A 8 -19.80 -5.95 20.97
C ALA A 8 -18.28 -6.17 21.04
N THR A 9 -17.81 -6.86 22.08
CA THR A 9 -16.43 -7.33 22.17
C THR A 9 -16.25 -8.41 21.11
N GLU A 10 -15.88 -7.99 19.91
CA GLU A 10 -15.46 -8.88 18.83
C GLU A 10 -14.25 -9.68 19.34
N ALA A 11 -14.30 -11.01 19.24
CA ALA A 11 -13.13 -11.84 19.52
C ALA A 11 -11.94 -11.31 18.72
N PRO A 12 -10.70 -11.25 19.27
CA PRO A 12 -9.57 -10.72 18.53
C PRO A 12 -9.47 -11.48 17.20
N SER A 13 -9.69 -10.75 16.11
CA SER A 13 -9.62 -11.27 14.76
C SER A 13 -8.27 -11.97 14.61
N ALA A 14 -8.23 -13.20 14.09
CA ALA A 14 -6.98 -13.90 13.75
C ALA A 14 -6.15 -13.18 12.67
N ARG A 15 -6.58 -11.98 12.24
CA ARG A 15 -5.86 -11.13 11.31
C ARG A 15 -4.67 -10.50 12.01
N THR A 16 -3.51 -10.60 11.35
CA THR A 16 -2.28 -9.96 11.78
C THR A 16 -2.53 -8.48 12.07
N GLN A 17 -1.98 -7.99 13.18
CA GLN A 17 -2.09 -6.58 13.53
C GLN A 17 -1.32 -5.75 12.50
N VAL A 18 -2.05 -4.92 11.75
CA VAL A 18 -1.48 -4.01 10.75
C VAL A 18 -1.37 -2.61 11.33
N HIS A 19 -0.15 -2.06 11.29
CA HIS A 19 0.15 -0.68 11.60
C HIS A 19 0.11 0.15 10.31
N TRP A 20 -0.69 1.21 10.32
CA TRP A 20 -0.90 2.07 9.16
C TRP A 20 -0.12 3.36 9.29
N SER A 21 0.48 3.80 8.18
CA SER A 21 1.05 5.14 8.06
C SER A 21 0.61 5.81 6.75
N VAL A 22 0.49 7.13 6.80
CA VAL A 22 0.32 7.99 5.63
C VAL A 22 1.61 8.77 5.44
N ARG A 23 2.18 8.74 4.23
CA ARG A 23 3.47 9.36 3.92
C ARG A 23 3.41 10.10 2.60
N TRP A 24 4.05 11.26 2.53
CA TRP A 24 4.31 11.90 1.24
C TRP A 24 5.41 11.13 0.50
N GLU A 25 5.33 11.08 -0.83
CA GLU A 25 6.30 10.33 -1.64
C GLU A 25 7.75 10.79 -1.39
N ASN A 26 7.96 12.09 -1.21
CA ASN A 26 9.28 12.67 -0.97
C ASN A 26 9.82 12.43 0.45
N GLU A 27 9.03 11.84 1.34
CA GLU A 27 9.45 11.47 2.70
C GLU A 27 9.92 10.02 2.79
N LEU A 28 9.72 9.22 1.73
CA LEU A 28 10.17 7.83 1.71
C LEU A 28 11.69 7.76 1.51
N ARG A 29 12.33 6.92 2.31
CA ARG A 29 13.73 6.57 2.16
C ARG A 29 13.92 5.52 1.07
N LEU A 30 15.15 5.40 0.57
CA LEU A 30 15.51 4.38 -0.41
C LEU A 30 15.15 2.96 0.05
N THR A 31 15.33 2.65 1.33
CA THR A 31 14.97 1.36 1.91
C THR A 31 13.45 1.11 1.92
N GLU A 32 12.65 2.14 2.16
CA GLU A 32 11.18 2.05 2.09
C GLU A 32 10.72 1.83 0.64
N HIS A 33 11.38 2.45 -0.35
CA HIS A 33 11.13 2.17 -1.77
C HIS A 33 11.52 0.74 -2.16
N ALA A 34 12.64 0.23 -1.66
CA ALA A 34 13.06 -1.16 -1.92
C ALA A 34 12.05 -2.17 -1.35
N GLU A 35 11.59 -1.96 -0.12
CA GLU A 35 10.56 -2.80 0.53
C GLU A 35 9.25 -2.80 -0.28
N LEU A 36 8.79 -1.63 -0.73
CA LEU A 36 7.61 -1.51 -1.58
C LEU A 36 7.79 -2.19 -2.94
N ALA A 37 8.96 -2.05 -3.55
CA ALA A 37 9.27 -2.70 -4.83
C ALA A 37 9.23 -4.23 -4.69
N GLU A 38 9.81 -4.78 -3.62
CA GLU A 38 9.73 -6.21 -3.33
C GLU A 38 8.28 -6.66 -3.09
N PHE A 39 7.53 -5.90 -2.30
CA PHE A 39 6.10 -6.15 -2.07
C PHE A 39 5.34 -6.22 -3.40
N PHE A 40 5.48 -5.23 -4.28
CA PHE A 40 4.81 -5.22 -5.59
C PHE A 40 5.24 -6.36 -6.49
N ARG A 41 6.53 -6.71 -6.51
CA ARG A 41 7.00 -7.90 -7.25
C ARG A 41 6.31 -9.17 -6.78
N LYS A 42 6.18 -9.37 -5.46
CA LYS A 42 5.52 -10.53 -4.87
C LYS A 42 4.01 -10.52 -5.10
N SER A 43 3.37 -9.36 -5.08
CA SER A 43 1.93 -9.22 -5.32
C SER A 43 1.55 -9.39 -6.79
N TYR A 44 2.31 -8.80 -7.71
CA TYR A 44 1.98 -8.79 -9.14
C TYR A 44 2.65 -9.92 -9.94
N GLY A 45 3.80 -10.44 -9.49
CA GLY A 45 4.52 -11.52 -10.17
C GLY A 45 3.70 -12.79 -10.45
N PRO A 46 2.85 -13.26 -9.52
CA PRO A 46 1.96 -14.41 -9.76
C PRO A 46 0.95 -14.19 -10.89
N THR A 47 0.66 -12.94 -11.25
CA THR A 47 -0.23 -12.60 -12.37
C THR A 47 0.50 -12.51 -13.72
N GLY A 48 1.83 -12.67 -13.72
CA GLY A 48 2.68 -12.65 -14.91
C GLY A 48 4.02 -11.97 -14.63
N ALA A 49 5.11 -12.55 -15.14
CA ALA A 49 6.46 -11.99 -14.95
C ALA A 49 6.58 -10.54 -15.43
N PHE A 50 5.92 -10.21 -16.54
CA PHE A 50 5.84 -8.84 -17.07
C PHE A 50 5.26 -7.84 -16.06
N ASN A 51 4.32 -8.25 -15.21
CA ASN A 51 3.70 -7.36 -14.22
C ASN A 51 4.64 -7.06 -13.04
N ALA A 52 5.67 -7.88 -12.82
CA ALA A 52 6.69 -7.64 -11.79
C ALA A 52 7.88 -6.81 -12.30
N GLN A 53 8.17 -6.83 -13.61
CA GLN A 53 9.30 -6.13 -14.22
C GLN A 53 9.39 -4.62 -13.88
N PRO A 54 8.28 -3.85 -13.84
CA PRO A 54 8.35 -2.44 -13.48
C PRO A 54 8.97 -2.17 -12.11
N PHE A 55 8.94 -3.17 -11.21
CA PHE A 55 9.40 -3.04 -9.84
C PHE A 55 10.82 -3.58 -9.60
N GLU A 56 11.55 -3.95 -10.66
CA GLU A 56 12.97 -4.25 -10.57
C GLU A 56 13.81 -3.01 -10.27
N GLY A 57 14.98 -3.19 -9.65
CA GLY A 57 15.90 -2.09 -9.33
C GLY A 57 15.36 -1.08 -8.32
N ASN A 58 14.58 -1.54 -7.32
CA ASN A 58 13.96 -0.72 -6.26
C ASN A 58 12.95 0.34 -6.76
N ARG A 59 12.41 0.16 -7.98
CA ARG A 59 11.32 0.99 -8.49
C ARG A 59 10.02 0.62 -7.78
N SER A 60 9.38 1.58 -7.10
CA SER A 60 8.18 1.33 -6.28
C SER A 60 6.91 1.92 -6.89
N TRP A 61 6.88 2.10 -8.20
CA TRP A 61 5.70 2.46 -8.98
C TRP A 61 5.91 2.10 -10.46
N ALA A 62 4.81 1.94 -11.18
CA ALA A 62 4.78 1.70 -12.62
C ALA A 62 3.93 2.78 -13.29
N GLY A 63 4.49 3.50 -14.26
CA GLY A 63 3.81 4.55 -15.02
C GLY A 63 3.64 5.87 -14.26
N ALA A 64 2.95 5.87 -13.12
CA ALA A 64 2.63 7.09 -12.37
C ALA A 64 3.19 7.05 -10.94
N ARG A 65 4.02 8.04 -10.60
CA ARG A 65 4.52 8.23 -9.23
C ARG A 65 3.39 8.77 -8.33
N PRO A 66 3.09 8.12 -7.18
CA PRO A 66 2.16 8.66 -6.19
C PRO A 66 2.63 10.00 -5.61
N GLU A 67 1.68 10.80 -5.11
CA GLU A 67 1.96 11.95 -4.25
C GLU A 67 1.95 11.54 -2.78
N VAL A 68 0.97 10.71 -2.40
CA VAL A 68 0.77 10.20 -1.04
C VAL A 68 0.66 8.69 -1.09
N ARG A 69 1.22 8.03 -0.09
CA ARG A 69 1.06 6.59 0.13
C ARG A 69 0.43 6.32 1.47
N VAL A 70 -0.49 5.34 1.49
CA VAL A 70 -0.97 4.69 2.70
C VAL A 70 -0.35 3.30 2.74
N ILE A 71 0.43 3.01 3.78
CA ILE A 71 1.20 1.78 3.90
C ILE A 71 0.77 1.05 5.17
N GLY A 72 0.28 -0.17 5.01
CA GLY A 72 0.00 -1.09 6.10
C GLY A 72 1.17 -2.05 6.28
N ARG A 73 1.75 -2.08 7.48
CA ARG A 73 2.83 -3.01 7.83
C ARG A 73 2.41 -3.95 8.95
N ASP A 74 2.84 -5.20 8.85
CA ASP A 74 2.71 -6.19 9.92
C ASP A 74 4.09 -6.77 10.27
N ALA A 75 4.13 -7.88 11.01
CA ALA A 75 5.36 -8.55 11.42
C ALA A 75 6.26 -9.02 10.26
N HIS A 76 5.73 -9.09 9.02
CA HIS A 76 6.42 -9.55 7.82
C HIS A 76 6.80 -8.41 6.85
N GLY A 77 6.57 -7.15 7.23
CA GLY A 77 6.86 -5.97 6.41
C GLY A 77 5.58 -5.36 5.83
N VAL A 78 5.63 -4.84 4.60
CA VAL A 78 4.45 -4.28 3.91
C VAL A 78 3.44 -5.39 3.64
N ALA A 79 2.23 -5.24 4.20
CA ALA A 79 1.09 -6.11 4.00
C ALA A 79 0.03 -5.50 3.07
N ALA A 80 -0.01 -4.17 2.99
CA ALA A 80 -0.97 -3.44 2.14
C ALA A 80 -0.41 -2.08 1.70
N HIS A 81 -0.84 -1.61 0.53
CA HIS A 81 -0.43 -0.34 -0.04
C HIS A 81 -1.54 0.32 -0.86
N VAL A 82 -1.70 1.64 -0.71
CA VAL A 82 -2.48 2.50 -1.60
C VAL A 82 -1.61 3.68 -2.03
N GLY A 83 -1.55 3.94 -3.34
CA GLY A 83 -0.91 5.13 -3.90
C GLY A 83 -1.96 6.11 -4.41
N LEU A 84 -1.89 7.36 -3.98
CA LEU A 84 -2.80 8.43 -4.39
C LEU A 84 -2.02 9.47 -5.20
N LEU A 85 -2.63 9.92 -6.30
CA LEU A 85 -2.12 11.01 -7.10
C LEU A 85 -3.29 11.84 -7.63
N ARG A 86 -3.11 13.15 -7.74
CA ARG A 86 -4.10 14.06 -8.31
C ARG A 86 -3.93 14.11 -9.81
N ARG A 87 -5.05 14.00 -10.53
CA ARG A 87 -5.11 14.11 -11.99
C ARG A 87 -6.26 15.03 -12.36
N PHE A 88 -5.97 16.03 -13.20
CA PHE A 88 -6.99 16.82 -13.87
C PHE A 88 -7.25 16.14 -15.21
N ILE A 89 -8.40 15.48 -15.31
CA ILE A 89 -8.80 14.76 -16.52
C ILE A 89 -9.90 15.55 -17.21
N LYS A 90 -9.74 15.79 -18.52
CA LYS A 90 -10.83 16.26 -19.36
C LYS A 90 -11.64 15.03 -19.79
N ILE A 91 -12.90 14.99 -19.41
CA ILE A 91 -13.86 14.05 -19.99
C ILE A 91 -14.49 14.77 -21.18
N GLY A 92 -14.54 14.09 -22.32
CA GLY A 92 -15.13 14.60 -23.57
C GLY A 92 -16.61 14.91 -23.40
#